data_AF-A0A836X9Z7-F1
#
_entry.id   AF-A0A836X9Z7-F1
#
_cell.length_a   1.000
_cell.length_b   1.000
_cell.length_c   1.000
_cell.angle_alpha   90.00
_cell.angle_beta   90.00
_cell.angle_gamma   90.00
#
_symmetry.space_group_name_H-M   'P 1'
#
loop_
_entity.id
_entity.type
_entity.pdbx_description
1 polymer ?
#
loop_
_entity_poly.entity_id
_entity_poly.type
_entity_poly.pdbx_seq_one_letter_code
_entity_poly.pdbx_strand_id
1 'polypeptide(L)'
;MVVNDLLQGKIIQGTRDTGRFAINSTLGVFGLFDVASYVGLKQNTEDFGQTLGVWGVPTGPYLVLPFLGPSTLFQGVPGVAVDALSNPVTYAVALPLVQALSAVNTRSEAEASLDFINESALDPYAFTRAAYLQWRQHLITDGEGTAQASFEALEDEIFFDEDDDMELDLLESGLKDSAKLPQESGESGLPERTSFIDTADESSDVDRTLDLLEVELKQSAAEHGAMSVLEASNPETNLHTTTE
;
A
#
# COMPACT_ATOMS: atom_id res chain seq x y z
N MET A 1 -2.93 -7.51 -15.56
CA MET A 1 -2.23 -8.35 -16.57
C MET A 1 -2.23 -9.76 -16.03
N VAL A 2 -2.68 -10.76 -16.79
CA VAL A 2 -2.82 -12.15 -16.31
C VAL A 2 -1.60 -12.65 -15.55
N VAL A 3 -0.38 -12.31 -16.00
CA VAL A 3 0.86 -12.68 -15.31
C VAL A 3 0.93 -12.08 -13.90
N ASN A 4 0.63 -10.79 -13.76
CA ASN A 4 0.63 -10.10 -12.46
C ASN A 4 -0.48 -10.65 -11.56
N ASP A 5 -1.67 -10.94 -12.09
CA ASP A 5 -2.74 -11.61 -11.33
C ASP A 5 -2.27 -12.94 -10.74
N LEU A 6 -1.54 -13.73 -11.52
CA LEU A 6 -0.98 -15.01 -11.07
C LEU A 6 0.14 -14.82 -10.04
N LEU A 7 1.02 -13.83 -10.22
CA LEU A 7 2.10 -13.50 -9.27
C LEU A 7 1.57 -12.99 -7.92
N GLN A 8 0.38 -12.37 -7.92
CA GLN A 8 -0.32 -11.94 -6.72
C GLN A 8 -1.20 -13.05 -6.11
N GLY A 9 -1.25 -14.24 -6.72
CA GLY A 9 -2.07 -15.37 -6.24
C GLY A 9 -3.57 -15.24 -6.57
N LYS A 10 -3.98 -14.26 -7.38
CA LYS A 10 -5.37 -13.98 -7.77
C LYS A 10 -5.85 -14.89 -8.90
N ILE A 11 -5.91 -16.20 -8.67
CA ILE A 11 -6.24 -17.22 -9.70
C ILE A 11 -7.59 -16.97 -10.40
N ILE A 12 -8.60 -16.54 -9.64
CA ILE A 12 -9.95 -16.26 -10.18
C ILE A 12 -9.89 -15.08 -11.16
N GLN A 13 -9.18 -14.01 -10.80
CA GLN A 13 -9.03 -12.83 -11.64
C GLN A 13 -8.22 -13.16 -12.90
N GLY A 14 -7.09 -13.87 -12.76
CA GLY A 14 -6.28 -14.32 -13.90
C GLY A 14 -7.03 -15.23 -14.87
N THR A 15 -7.93 -16.10 -14.38
CA THR A 15 -8.78 -16.94 -15.25
C THR A 15 -9.80 -16.11 -16.03
N ARG A 16 -10.40 -15.10 -15.39
CA ARG A 16 -11.35 -14.18 -16.06
C ARG A 16 -10.64 -13.38 -17.15
N ASP A 17 -9.47 -12.84 -16.86
CA ASP A 17 -8.70 -12.05 -17.81
C ASP A 17 -8.19 -12.90 -18.98
N THR A 18 -7.80 -14.16 -18.72
CA THR A 18 -7.51 -15.15 -19.78
C THR A 18 -8.73 -15.41 -20.66
N GLY A 19 -9.91 -15.55 -20.06
CA GLY A 19 -11.18 -15.67 -20.78
C GLY A 19 -11.48 -14.44 -21.65
N ARG A 20 -11.26 -13.23 -21.13
CA ARG A 20 -11.40 -11.97 -21.88
C ARG A 20 -10.47 -11.97 -23.09
N PHE A 21 -9.19 -12.31 -22.90
CA PHE A 21 -8.22 -12.41 -23.99
C PHE A 21 -8.66 -13.39 -25.07
N ALA A 22 -9.06 -14.61 -24.69
CA ALA A 22 -9.52 -15.62 -25.63
C ALA A 22 -10.75 -15.17 -26.44
N ILE A 23 -11.74 -14.56 -25.79
CA ILE A 23 -12.97 -14.07 -26.42
C ILE A 23 -12.66 -12.89 -27.35
N ASN A 24 -11.91 -11.90 -26.88
CA ASN A 24 -11.60 -10.71 -27.67
C ASN A 24 -10.69 -11.06 -28.86
N SER A 25 -9.75 -12.00 -28.70
CA SER A 25 -8.92 -12.46 -29.82
C SER A 25 -9.72 -13.25 -30.86
N THR A 26 -10.67 -14.10 -30.45
CA THR A 26 -11.43 -14.97 -31.37
C THR A 26 -12.65 -14.30 -31.98
N LEU A 27 -13.52 -13.72 -31.14
CA LEU A 27 -14.78 -13.09 -31.55
C LEU A 27 -14.65 -11.58 -31.75
N GLY A 28 -13.69 -10.96 -31.07
CA GLY A 28 -13.43 -9.52 -31.14
C GLY A 28 -12.49 -9.09 -32.25
N VAL A 29 -12.25 -9.93 -33.27
CA VAL A 29 -11.34 -9.65 -34.39
C VAL A 29 -9.95 -9.22 -33.88
N PHE A 30 -9.23 -10.15 -33.24
CA PHE A 30 -7.93 -9.89 -32.61
C PHE A 30 -7.93 -8.80 -31.52
N GLY A 31 -9.07 -8.56 -30.89
CA GLY A 31 -9.23 -7.59 -29.81
C GLY A 31 -9.57 -6.17 -30.25
N LEU A 32 -9.92 -5.95 -31.52
CA LEU A 32 -10.48 -4.68 -31.99
C LEU A 32 -11.85 -4.37 -31.37
N PHE A 33 -12.61 -5.40 -31.01
CA PHE A 33 -13.90 -5.27 -30.33
C PHE A 33 -13.89 -5.99 -28.99
N ASP A 34 -14.32 -5.30 -27.94
CA ASP A 34 -14.42 -5.87 -26.59
C ASP A 34 -15.72 -6.67 -26.41
N VAL A 35 -15.76 -7.86 -27.01
CA VAL A 35 -16.88 -8.80 -26.90
C VAL A 35 -17.00 -9.38 -25.49
N ALA A 36 -15.87 -9.50 -24.78
CA ALA A 36 -15.82 -10.07 -23.45
C ALA A 36 -16.60 -9.24 -22.40
N SER A 37 -16.64 -7.92 -22.57
CA SER A 37 -17.46 -7.05 -21.71
C SER A 37 -18.96 -7.26 -21.88
N TYR A 38 -19.44 -7.61 -23.08
CA TYR A 38 -20.86 -7.91 -23.31
C TYR A 38 -21.32 -9.21 -22.65
N VAL A 39 -20.41 -10.15 -22.40
CA VAL A 39 -20.71 -11.41 -21.68
C VAL A 39 -20.51 -11.31 -20.17
N GLY A 40 -20.30 -10.09 -19.64
CA GLY A 40 -20.23 -9.82 -18.20
C GLY A 40 -18.88 -10.09 -17.55
N LEU A 41 -17.82 -10.31 -18.33
CA LEU A 41 -16.47 -10.41 -17.78
C LEU A 41 -15.95 -9.01 -17.48
N LYS A 42 -15.87 -8.62 -16.20
CA LYS A 42 -15.24 -7.35 -15.80
C LYS A 42 -13.76 -7.34 -16.14
N GLN A 43 -13.27 -6.20 -16.62
CA GLN A 43 -11.84 -5.99 -16.87
C GLN A 43 -11.12 -5.68 -15.57
N ASN A 44 -9.99 -6.34 -15.33
CA ASN A 44 -9.05 -6.02 -14.26
C ASN A 44 -7.71 -5.63 -14.88
N THR A 45 -6.98 -4.73 -14.24
CA THR A 45 -5.70 -4.24 -14.76
C THR A 45 -4.66 -4.22 -13.65
N GLU A 46 -3.98 -5.35 -13.49
CA GLU A 46 -2.81 -5.48 -12.60
C GLU A 46 -1.49 -5.10 -13.28
N ASP A 47 -0.66 -4.32 -12.58
CA ASP A 47 0.69 -3.92 -12.97
C ASP A 47 1.77 -4.56 -12.06
N PHE A 48 3.02 -4.54 -12.51
CA PHE A 48 4.11 -5.15 -11.76
C PHE A 48 4.41 -4.38 -10.47
N GLY A 49 4.16 -3.08 -10.44
CA GLY A 49 4.29 -2.27 -9.22
C GLY A 49 3.29 -2.69 -8.14
N GLN A 50 2.06 -3.01 -8.51
CA GLN A 50 1.05 -3.59 -7.59
C GLN A 50 1.52 -4.94 -7.06
N THR A 51 2.13 -5.75 -7.93
CA THR A 51 2.70 -7.06 -7.56
C THR A 51 3.82 -6.90 -6.53
N LEU A 52 4.71 -5.92 -6.68
CA LEU A 52 5.74 -5.60 -5.68
C LEU A 52 5.12 -5.16 -4.35
N GLY A 53 4.06 -4.36 -4.38
CA GLY A 53 3.32 -3.95 -3.18
C GLY A 53 2.70 -5.14 -2.43
N VAL A 54 2.06 -6.08 -3.14
CA VAL A 54 1.53 -7.33 -2.54
C VAL A 54 2.63 -8.17 -1.89
N TRP A 55 3.86 -8.09 -2.41
CA TRP A 55 5.02 -8.80 -1.89
C TRP A 55 5.75 -8.03 -0.77
N GLY A 56 5.21 -6.90 -0.32
CA GLY A 56 5.71 -6.12 0.81
C GLY A 56 6.87 -5.18 0.47
N VAL A 57 7.10 -4.87 -0.81
CA VAL A 57 8.05 -3.80 -1.17
C VAL A 57 7.41 -2.46 -0.79
N PRO A 58 8.08 -1.61 0.01
CA PRO A 58 7.55 -0.29 0.34
C PRO A 58 7.39 0.56 -0.91
N THR A 59 6.50 1.54 -0.86
CA THR A 59 6.22 2.47 -1.95
C THR A 59 7.45 3.32 -2.25
N GLY A 60 8.10 3.81 -1.18
CA GLY A 60 9.24 4.71 -1.23
C GLY A 60 8.89 6.11 -1.72
N PRO A 61 9.90 6.96 -2.00
CA PRO A 61 9.70 8.35 -2.35
C PRO A 61 8.74 8.55 -3.52
N TYR A 62 7.81 9.49 -3.36
CA TYR A 62 6.93 9.95 -4.43
C TYR A 62 7.67 10.94 -5.33
N LEU A 63 7.56 10.74 -6.64
CA LEU A 63 8.15 11.64 -7.63
C LEU A 63 7.23 11.77 -8.84
N VAL A 64 7.31 12.91 -9.52
CA VAL A 64 6.59 13.14 -10.78
C VAL A 64 7.59 13.06 -11.93
N LEU A 65 7.45 12.01 -12.74
CA LEU A 65 8.32 11.78 -13.88
C LEU A 65 7.84 12.55 -15.13
N PRO A 66 8.76 13.08 -15.95
CA PRO A 66 8.40 13.63 -17.25
C PRO A 66 7.68 12.57 -18.10
N PHE A 67 6.57 12.94 -18.73
CA PHE A 67 5.72 12.11 -19.59
C PHE A 67 4.96 10.96 -18.90
N LEU A 68 5.52 10.36 -17.85
CA LEU A 68 4.92 9.26 -17.10
C LEU A 68 3.99 9.76 -15.99
N GLY A 69 4.26 10.96 -15.45
CA GLY A 69 3.44 11.55 -14.39
C GLY A 69 3.81 11.05 -12.98
N PRO A 70 2.84 11.11 -12.04
CA PRO A 70 2.99 10.62 -10.67
C PRO A 70 3.50 9.17 -10.61
N SER A 71 4.56 8.92 -9.85
CA SER A 71 5.17 7.59 -9.71
C SER A 71 5.87 7.45 -8.35
N THR A 72 6.25 6.22 -8.01
CA THR A 72 6.94 5.87 -6.76
C THR A 72 8.24 5.15 -7.06
N LEU A 73 9.28 5.43 -6.28
CA LEU A 73 10.65 5.01 -6.63
C LEU A 73 10.82 3.48 -6.60
N PHE A 74 10.26 2.80 -5.59
CA PHE A 74 10.51 1.38 -5.37
C PHE A 74 9.48 0.46 -6.02
N GLN A 75 8.23 0.90 -6.16
CA GLN A 75 7.18 0.13 -6.84
C GLN A 75 6.92 0.62 -8.28
N GLY A 76 6.69 1.93 -8.46
CA GLY A 76 6.21 2.50 -9.71
C GLY A 76 7.25 2.48 -10.84
N VAL A 77 8.46 2.99 -10.59
CA VAL A 77 9.53 3.03 -11.59
C VAL A 77 9.91 1.65 -12.14
N PRO A 78 10.26 0.65 -11.30
CA PRO A 78 10.54 -0.69 -11.79
C PRO A 78 9.30 -1.38 -12.37
N GLY A 79 8.10 -1.09 -11.82
CA GLY A 79 6.82 -1.56 -12.36
C GLY A 79 6.65 -1.24 -13.84
N VAL A 80 6.73 0.05 -14.17
CA VAL A 80 6.60 0.53 -15.56
C VAL A 80 7.65 -0.10 -16.48
N ALA A 81 8.89 -0.23 -16.02
CA ALA A 81 9.97 -0.83 -16.82
C ALA A 81 9.71 -2.31 -17.11
N VAL A 82 9.31 -3.09 -16.11
CA VAL A 82 9.05 -4.53 -16.27
C VAL A 82 7.81 -4.76 -17.13
N ASP A 83 6.75 -4.00 -16.93
CA ASP A 83 5.53 -4.13 -17.74
C ASP A 83 5.78 -3.74 -19.20
N ALA A 84 6.59 -2.69 -19.45
CA ALA A 84 6.98 -2.32 -20.80
C ALA A 84 7.79 -3.43 -21.51
N LEU A 85 8.71 -4.09 -20.80
CA LEU A 85 9.48 -5.22 -21.32
C LEU A 85 8.64 -6.49 -21.48
N SER A 86 7.59 -6.66 -20.69
CA SER A 86 6.73 -7.85 -20.74
C SER A 86 5.64 -7.75 -21.80
N ASN A 87 5.36 -6.55 -22.31
CA ASN A 87 4.31 -6.35 -23.30
C ASN A 87 4.78 -6.73 -24.73
N PRO A 88 4.15 -7.70 -25.40
CA PRO A 88 4.53 -8.11 -26.76
C PRO A 88 4.36 -6.99 -27.80
N VAL A 89 3.48 -6.01 -27.56
CA VAL A 89 3.27 -4.85 -28.44
C VAL A 89 4.53 -3.97 -28.52
N THR A 90 5.31 -3.91 -27.44
CA THR A 90 6.61 -3.20 -27.37
C THR A 90 7.57 -3.67 -28.46
N TYR A 91 7.50 -4.95 -28.86
CA TYR A 91 8.37 -5.53 -29.88
C TYR A 91 7.78 -5.51 -31.30
N ALA A 92 6.46 -5.35 -31.42
CA ALA A 92 5.75 -5.47 -32.70
C ALA A 92 5.57 -4.12 -33.44
N VAL A 93 5.55 -3.00 -32.71
CA VAL A 93 5.24 -1.67 -33.28
C VAL A 93 6.39 -0.69 -33.02
N ALA A 94 6.58 0.28 -33.93
CA ALA A 94 7.54 1.36 -33.74
C ALA A 94 7.22 2.18 -32.46
N LEU A 95 7.94 1.86 -31.40
CA LEU A 95 7.84 2.40 -30.04
C LEU A 95 7.57 3.91 -29.95
N PRO A 96 8.28 4.80 -30.66
CA PRO A 96 8.12 6.24 -30.40
C PRO A 96 6.75 6.79 -30.79
N LEU A 97 6.12 6.27 -31.86
CA LEU A 97 4.85 6.83 -32.34
C LEU A 97 3.67 6.42 -31.45
N VAL A 98 3.59 5.15 -31.08
CA VAL A 98 2.50 4.65 -30.22
C VAL A 98 2.59 5.24 -28.82
N GLN A 99 3.80 5.32 -28.26
CA GLN A 99 3.99 5.89 -26.93
C GLN A 99 3.75 7.40 -26.90
N ALA A 100 4.12 8.13 -27.96
CA ALA A 100 3.78 9.54 -28.08
C ALA A 100 2.25 9.74 -28.18
N LEU A 101 1.57 8.91 -28.98
CA LEU A 101 0.12 8.99 -29.12
C LEU A 101 -0.61 8.64 -27.82
N SER A 102 -0.16 7.61 -27.09
CA SER A 102 -0.75 7.26 -25.80
C SER A 102 -0.50 8.34 -24.76
N ALA A 103 0.71 8.93 -24.70
CA ALA A 103 1.00 10.03 -23.78
C ALA A 103 0.12 11.26 -24.06
N VAL A 104 -0.12 11.60 -25.34
CA VAL A 104 -1.04 12.67 -25.72
C VAL A 104 -2.48 12.33 -25.31
N ASN A 105 -2.92 11.09 -25.57
CA ASN A 105 -4.27 10.65 -25.21
C ASN A 105 -4.50 10.73 -23.69
N THR A 106 -3.59 10.19 -22.90
CA THR A 106 -3.63 10.26 -21.43
C THR A 106 -3.61 11.70 -20.94
N ARG A 107 -2.79 12.58 -21.55
CA ARG A 107 -2.75 14.00 -21.17
C ARG A 107 -4.06 14.72 -21.44
N SER A 108 -4.72 14.40 -22.54
CA SER A 108 -6.01 14.97 -22.92
C SER A 108 -7.13 14.48 -22.00
N GLU A 109 -7.15 13.21 -21.64
CA GLU A 109 -8.09 12.65 -20.65
C GLU A 109 -7.91 13.27 -19.26
N ALA A 110 -6.66 13.59 -18.89
CA ALA A 110 -6.33 14.19 -17.59
C ALA A 110 -6.63 15.69 -17.49
N GLU A 111 -6.92 16.39 -18.60
CA GLU A 111 -7.04 17.86 -18.64
C GLU A 111 -8.14 18.39 -17.70
N ALA A 112 -9.33 17.80 -17.75
CA ALA A 112 -10.46 18.24 -16.91
C ALA A 112 -10.20 18.03 -15.40
N SER A 113 -9.53 16.94 -15.04
CA SER A 113 -9.18 16.65 -13.64
C SER A 113 -8.08 17.58 -13.13
N LEU A 114 -7.12 17.92 -13.98
CA LEU A 114 -6.01 18.82 -13.63
C LEU A 114 -6.49 20.27 -13.44
N ASP A 115 -7.43 20.75 -14.26
CA ASP A 115 -8.02 22.07 -14.10
C ASP A 115 -8.80 22.19 -12.79
N PHE A 116 -9.58 21.18 -12.43
CA PHE A 116 -10.29 21.14 -11.15
C PHE A 116 -9.33 21.23 -9.94
N ILE A 117 -8.23 20.46 -9.99
CA ILE A 117 -7.22 20.45 -8.93
C ILE A 117 -6.52 21.80 -8.82
N ASN A 118 -6.12 22.40 -9.95
CA ASN A 118 -5.41 23.68 -9.96
C ASN A 118 -6.30 24.85 -9.50
N GLU A 119 -7.59 24.82 -9.82
CA GLU A 119 -8.52 25.91 -9.46
C GLU A 119 -9.04 25.78 -8.02
N SER A 120 -9.15 24.56 -7.48
CA SER A 120 -9.84 24.30 -6.21
C SER A 120 -8.92 23.98 -5.02
N ALA A 121 -7.68 23.54 -5.26
CA ALA A 121 -6.77 23.12 -4.17
C ALA A 121 -5.88 24.27 -3.70
N LEU A 122 -5.75 24.41 -2.38
CA LEU A 122 -4.78 25.33 -1.77
C LEU A 122 -3.33 24.89 -2.05
N ASP A 123 -3.09 23.58 -2.07
CA ASP A 123 -1.84 22.94 -2.49
C ASP A 123 -2.12 21.79 -3.47
N PRO A 124 -2.01 22.06 -4.79
CA PRO A 124 -2.20 21.05 -5.83
C PRO A 124 -1.24 19.85 -5.74
N TYR A 125 0.00 20.07 -5.28
CA TYR A 125 1.01 19.01 -5.22
C TYR A 125 0.73 18.05 -4.07
N ALA A 126 0.50 18.57 -2.87
CA ALA A 126 0.17 17.73 -1.73
C ALA A 126 -1.12 16.93 -1.96
N PHE A 127 -2.14 17.55 -2.56
CA PHE A 127 -3.38 16.88 -2.91
C PHE A 127 -3.18 15.76 -3.93
N THR A 128 -2.45 16.02 -5.03
CA THR A 128 -2.18 15.01 -6.06
C THR A 128 -1.35 13.85 -5.52
N ARG A 129 -0.35 14.13 -4.69
CA ARG A 129 0.45 13.10 -4.00
C ARG A 129 -0.43 12.21 -3.14
N ALA A 130 -1.22 12.79 -2.24
CA ALA A 130 -2.08 12.03 -1.33
C ALA A 130 -3.10 11.17 -2.09
N ALA A 131 -3.77 11.75 -3.09
CA ALA A 131 -4.73 11.04 -3.92
C ALA A 131 -4.08 9.91 -4.72
N TYR A 132 -2.89 10.14 -5.29
CA TYR A 132 -2.15 9.11 -6.02
C TYR A 132 -1.76 7.93 -5.11
N LEU A 133 -1.22 8.22 -3.93
CA LEU A 133 -0.79 7.19 -2.99
C LEU A 133 -1.98 6.37 -2.46
N GLN A 134 -3.09 7.04 -2.12
CA GLN A 134 -4.33 6.37 -1.73
C GLN A 134 -4.85 5.46 -2.86
N TRP A 135 -4.83 5.94 -4.10
CA TRP A 135 -5.23 5.16 -5.26
C TRP A 135 -4.32 3.94 -5.47
N ARG A 136 -3.00 4.07 -5.33
CA ARG A 136 -2.06 2.93 -5.39
C ARG A 136 -2.34 1.91 -4.30
N GLN A 137 -2.57 2.35 -3.07
CA GLN A 137 -2.90 1.45 -1.97
C GLN A 137 -4.22 0.71 -2.22
N HIS A 138 -5.22 1.42 -2.76
CA HIS A 138 -6.49 0.82 -3.15
C HIS A 138 -6.32 -0.28 -4.20
N LEU A 139 -5.45 -0.07 -5.18
CA LEU A 139 -5.14 -1.07 -6.21
C LEU A 139 -4.45 -2.31 -5.62
N ILE A 140 -3.44 -2.13 -4.77
CA ILE A 140 -2.72 -3.25 -4.13
C ILE A 140 -3.66 -4.10 -3.27
N THR A 141 -4.62 -3.44 -2.60
CA THR A 141 -5.52 -4.09 -1.64
C THR A 141 -6.85 -4.52 -2.28
N ASP A 142 -7.03 -4.40 -3.61
CA ASP A 142 -8.32 -4.64 -4.29
C ASP A 142 -9.52 -3.87 -3.69
N GLY A 143 -9.25 -2.76 -3.01
CA GLY A 143 -10.24 -1.99 -2.25
C GLY A 143 -10.67 -2.59 -0.91
N GLU A 144 -10.02 -3.66 -0.44
CA GLU A 144 -10.21 -4.24 0.89
C GLU A 144 -9.47 -3.42 1.96
N GLY A 145 -9.85 -2.15 2.13
CA GLY A 145 -9.26 -1.28 3.15
C GLY A 145 -10.14 -0.06 3.40
N THR A 146 -10.26 0.36 4.67
CA THR A 146 -10.95 1.62 4.95
C THR A 146 -10.08 2.79 4.51
N ALA A 147 -10.71 3.88 4.06
CA ALA A 147 -9.98 5.11 3.70
C ALA A 147 -9.11 5.63 4.86
N GLN A 148 -9.51 5.34 6.10
CA GLN A 148 -8.79 5.67 7.31
C GLN A 148 -7.48 4.87 7.45
N ALA A 149 -7.54 3.55 7.31
CA ALA A 149 -6.37 2.67 7.43
C ALA A 149 -5.36 2.92 6.30
N SER A 150 -5.85 3.27 5.10
CA SER A 150 -4.99 3.68 4.00
C SER A 150 -4.35 5.04 4.27
N PHE A 151 -5.03 5.98 4.92
CA PHE A 151 -4.43 7.25 5.30
C PHE A 151 -3.36 7.09 6.39
N GLU A 152 -3.63 6.28 7.42
CA GLU A 152 -2.69 6.00 8.52
C GLU A 152 -1.42 5.30 8.02
N ALA A 153 -1.56 4.28 7.15
CA ALA A 153 -0.41 3.63 6.53
C ALA A 153 0.42 4.57 5.66
N LEU A 154 -0.22 5.57 5.04
CA LEU A 154 0.47 6.60 4.27
C LEU A 154 1.19 7.61 5.15
N GLU A 155 0.59 8.02 6.28
CA GLU A 155 1.27 8.84 7.27
C GLU A 155 2.51 8.13 7.79
N ASP A 156 2.39 6.87 8.20
CA ASP A 156 3.54 6.08 8.66
C ASP A 156 4.64 6.05 7.59
N GLU A 157 4.34 5.73 6.33
CA GLU A 157 5.34 5.72 5.26
C GLU A 157 5.95 7.11 4.97
N ILE A 158 5.23 8.20 5.23
CA ILE A 158 5.76 9.57 5.13
C ILE A 158 6.73 9.88 6.27
N PHE A 159 6.40 9.48 7.50
CA PHE A 159 7.20 9.81 8.69
C PHE A 159 8.41 8.87 8.86
N PHE A 160 8.35 7.62 8.39
CA PHE A 160 9.49 6.70 8.40
C PHE A 160 10.69 7.22 7.59
N ASP A 161 10.48 8.06 6.58
CA ASP A 161 11.53 8.66 5.75
C ASP A 161 12.13 9.96 6.37
N GLU A 162 11.49 10.60 7.37
CA GLU A 162 11.93 11.88 7.98
C GLU A 162 12.74 11.71 9.28
N ASP A 163 12.67 10.54 9.92
CA ASP A 163 13.40 10.29 11.18
C ASP A 163 14.87 9.85 10.94
N ASP A 164 15.18 9.24 9.79
CA ASP A 164 16.52 8.74 9.45
C ASP A 164 17.50 9.87 9.04
N ASP A 165 17.01 10.99 8.52
CA ASP A 165 17.79 12.18 8.16
C ASP A 165 18.09 13.08 9.37
N MET A 166 17.34 12.96 10.48
CA MET A 166 17.71 13.60 11.75
C MET A 166 18.84 12.87 12.48
N GLU A 167 18.98 11.55 12.31
CA GLU A 167 20.04 10.78 12.99
C GLU A 167 21.43 11.04 12.36
N LEU A 168 21.50 11.30 11.05
CA LEU A 168 22.76 11.58 10.35
C LEU A 168 23.36 12.95 10.68
N ASP A 169 22.54 13.98 10.88
CA ASP A 169 23.00 15.33 11.26
C ASP A 169 23.54 15.38 12.71
N LEU A 170 22.99 14.55 13.61
CA LEU A 170 23.47 14.41 14.99
C LEU A 170 24.82 13.68 15.05
N LEU A 171 25.06 12.71 14.18
CA LEU A 171 26.34 12.02 14.10
C LEU A 171 27.42 12.90 13.45
N GLU A 172 27.08 13.69 12.43
CA GLU A 172 28.04 14.59 11.78
C GLU A 172 28.41 15.80 12.66
N SER A 173 27.47 16.31 13.45
CA SER A 173 27.72 17.37 14.44
C SER A 173 28.50 16.85 15.65
N GLY A 174 28.20 15.64 16.13
CA GLY A 174 28.96 14.98 17.21
C GLY A 174 30.41 14.64 16.84
N LEU A 175 30.67 14.32 15.57
CA LEU A 175 32.02 14.01 15.10
C LEU A 175 32.89 15.28 14.93
N LYS A 176 32.28 16.40 14.55
CA LYS A 176 32.97 17.70 14.37
C LYS A 176 33.43 18.31 15.70
N ASP A 177 32.71 18.06 16.80
CA ASP A 177 33.06 18.56 18.13
C ASP A 177 34.18 17.72 18.81
N SER A 178 34.31 16.43 18.47
CA SER A 178 35.39 15.58 18.99
C SER A 178 36.78 15.85 18.40
N ALA A 179 36.86 16.58 17.28
CA ALA A 179 38.11 16.80 16.55
C ALA A 179 38.96 17.98 17.08
N LYS A 180 38.58 18.59 18.22
CA LYS A 180 39.29 19.76 18.77
C LYS A 180 39.53 19.68 20.27
N LEU A 181 40.58 18.95 20.66
CA LEU A 181 41.21 19.08 21.99
C LEU A 181 42.72 19.33 21.84
N PRO A 182 43.30 20.37 22.48
CA PRO A 182 44.75 20.55 22.56
C PRO A 182 45.38 19.65 23.64
N GLN A 183 46.66 19.34 23.39
CA GLN A 183 47.61 18.48 24.12
C GLN A 183 47.71 18.74 25.64
N GLU A 184 47.82 17.69 26.47
CA GLU A 184 48.80 17.67 27.58
C GLU A 184 49.12 16.27 28.11
N SER A 185 50.39 16.10 28.49
CA SER A 185 51.07 14.95 29.07
C SER A 185 50.81 14.79 30.57
N GLY A 186 50.80 13.55 31.07
CA GLY A 186 51.15 13.27 32.48
C GLY A 186 50.28 12.23 33.21
N GLU A 187 50.88 11.04 33.39
CA GLU A 187 50.79 10.10 34.52
C GLU A 187 49.49 9.81 35.32
N SER A 188 49.31 8.49 35.51
CA SER A 188 48.93 7.81 36.77
C SER A 188 47.45 7.63 37.11
N GLY A 189 47.08 6.36 37.29
CA GLY A 189 46.00 5.96 38.20
C GLY A 189 44.87 5.15 37.57
N LEU A 190 45.04 3.82 37.49
CA LEU A 190 43.88 2.92 37.54
C LEU A 190 43.14 3.12 38.87
N PRO A 191 41.81 2.97 38.88
CA PRO A 191 41.33 1.81 39.61
C PRO A 191 40.25 1.00 38.88
N GLU A 192 40.24 -0.25 39.31
CA GLU A 192 39.44 -1.38 38.90
C GLU A 192 38.06 -1.42 39.60
N ARG A 193 37.07 -2.06 38.94
CA ARG A 193 35.84 -2.71 39.47
C ARG A 193 34.67 -1.76 39.82
N THR A 194 33.42 -2.04 39.43
CA THR A 194 32.66 -3.25 39.78
C THR A 194 31.56 -3.57 38.76
N SER A 195 31.39 -4.87 38.51
CA SER A 195 30.25 -5.49 37.85
C SER A 195 29.07 -5.57 38.83
N PHE A 196 27.91 -5.04 38.45
CA PHE A 196 26.65 -5.29 39.13
C PHE A 196 25.57 -5.55 38.07
N ILE A 197 25.38 -6.83 37.74
CA ILE A 197 24.18 -7.33 37.07
C ILE A 197 23.38 -8.01 38.17
N ASP A 198 22.22 -7.46 38.50
CA ASP A 198 21.21 -8.10 39.33
C ASP A 198 19.99 -8.36 38.45
N THR A 199 19.83 -9.60 38.01
CA THR A 199 18.64 -10.11 37.32
C THR A 199 17.65 -10.57 38.38
N ALA A 200 16.66 -9.73 38.68
CA ALA A 200 15.52 -10.07 39.52
C ALA A 200 14.30 -10.38 38.63
N ASP A 201 14.08 -11.68 38.45
CA ASP A 201 12.78 -12.40 38.44
C ASP A 201 11.54 -11.69 37.86
N GLU A 202 11.48 -11.58 36.53
CA GLU A 202 10.32 -11.10 35.75
C GLU A 202 9.26 -12.21 35.52
N SER A 203 9.49 -13.43 36.04
CA SER A 203 8.63 -14.59 35.83
C SER A 203 7.36 -14.56 36.68
N SER A 204 7.37 -13.87 37.83
CA SER A 204 6.26 -13.94 38.79
C SER A 204 5.12 -12.95 38.51
N ASP A 205 5.35 -11.93 37.69
CA ASP A 205 4.35 -10.92 37.34
C ASP A 205 3.52 -11.31 36.11
N VAL A 206 4.08 -12.12 35.21
CA VAL A 206 3.35 -12.65 34.05
C VAL A 206 2.28 -13.66 34.49
N ASP A 207 2.57 -14.53 35.45
CA ASP A 207 1.59 -15.50 35.95
C ASP A 207 0.42 -14.82 36.68
N ARG A 208 0.67 -13.72 37.39
CA ARG A 208 -0.39 -12.94 38.05
C ARG A 208 -1.29 -12.19 37.06
N THR A 209 -0.72 -11.72 35.95
CA THR A 209 -1.51 -11.02 34.93
C THR A 209 -2.35 -11.99 34.09
N LEU A 210 -1.85 -13.20 33.84
CA LEU A 210 -2.62 -14.28 33.20
C LEU A 210 -3.81 -14.74 34.06
N ASP A 211 -3.61 -14.92 35.37
CA ASP A 211 -4.69 -15.29 36.29
C ASP A 211 -5.80 -14.22 36.32
N LEU A 212 -5.43 -12.93 36.25
CA LEU A 212 -6.40 -11.83 36.22
C LEU A 212 -7.18 -11.77 34.90
N LEU A 213 -6.53 -12.02 33.76
CA LEU A 213 -7.20 -12.08 32.45
C LEU A 213 -8.17 -13.27 32.33
N GLU A 214 -7.84 -14.41 32.94
CA GLU A 214 -8.72 -15.59 32.90
C GLU A 214 -9.98 -15.41 33.75
N VAL A 215 -9.90 -14.64 34.85
CA VAL A 215 -11.06 -14.25 35.66
C VAL A 215 -11.96 -13.27 34.90
N GLU A 216 -11.39 -12.26 34.23
CA GLU A 216 -12.13 -11.28 33.43
C GLU A 216 -12.88 -11.94 32.26
N LEU A 217 -12.24 -12.89 31.57
CA LEU A 217 -12.85 -13.66 30.47
C LEU A 217 -14.00 -14.54 30.93
N LYS A 218 -13.90 -15.18 32.10
CA LYS A 218 -15.00 -15.98 32.67
C LYS A 218 -16.18 -15.10 33.11
N GLN A 219 -15.91 -13.89 33.58
CA GLN A 219 -16.95 -12.93 33.96
C GLN A 219 -17.67 -12.35 32.73
N SER A 220 -16.95 -12.00 31.66
CA SER A 220 -17.52 -11.53 30.39
C SER A 220 -18.35 -12.59 29.66
N ALA A 221 -17.93 -13.86 29.71
CA ALA A 221 -18.69 -14.97 29.13
C ALA A 221 -20.01 -15.25 29.87
N ALA A 222 -20.05 -15.03 31.19
CA ALA A 222 -21.28 -15.15 31.97
C ALA A 222 -22.30 -14.04 31.65
N GLU A 223 -21.83 -12.82 31.37
CA GLU A 223 -22.69 -11.70 30.97
C GLU A 223 -23.26 -11.87 29.55
N HIS A 224 -22.44 -12.34 28.59
CA HIS A 224 -22.92 -12.59 27.23
C HIS A 224 -23.85 -13.81 27.13
N GLY A 225 -23.68 -14.83 27.98
CA GLY A 225 -24.59 -15.98 28.05
C GLY A 225 -26.01 -15.59 28.48
N ALA A 226 -26.14 -14.63 29.39
CA ALA A 226 -27.45 -14.15 29.87
C ALA A 226 -28.18 -13.28 28.83
N MET A 227 -27.46 -12.60 27.94
CA MET A 227 -28.06 -11.70 26.95
C MET A 227 -28.63 -12.46 25.73
N SER A 228 -28.05 -13.61 25.35
CA SER A 228 -28.56 -14.44 24.24
C SER A 228 -29.92 -15.12 24.51
N VAL A 229 -30.30 -15.27 25.78
CA VAL A 229 -31.57 -15.92 26.15
C VAL A 229 -32.75 -14.94 26.08
N LEU A 230 -32.52 -13.63 26.09
CA LEU A 230 -33.58 -12.62 26.05
C LEU A 230 -33.96 -12.17 24.64
N GLU A 231 -33.09 -12.34 23.64
CA GLU A 231 -33.36 -11.91 22.25
C GLU A 231 -34.26 -12.91 21.46
N ALA A 232 -34.41 -14.15 21.94
CA ALA A 232 -35.09 -15.21 21.21
C ALA A 232 -36.63 -15.26 21.37
N SER A 233 -37.27 -14.25 21.99
CA SER A 233 -38.71 -14.30 22.33
C SER A 233 -39.60 -13.20 21.73
N ASN A 234 -39.29 -12.63 20.56
CA ASN A 234 -40.20 -11.67 19.92
C ASN A 234 -40.51 -11.99 18.44
N PRO A 235 -41.67 -12.59 18.12
CA PRO A 235 -42.02 -12.97 16.76
C PRO A 235 -43.18 -12.14 16.18
N GLU A 236 -43.02 -10.84 15.90
CA GLU A 236 -43.87 -10.08 14.96
C GLU A 236 -42.98 -8.96 14.37
N THR A 237 -42.74 -8.81 13.07
CA THR A 237 -43.71 -8.46 12.04
C THR A 237 -43.17 -8.79 10.64
N ASN A 238 -43.90 -9.61 9.90
CA ASN A 238 -43.78 -9.81 8.46
C ASN A 238 -44.97 -9.06 7.80
N LEU A 239 -44.80 -8.59 6.55
CA LEU A 239 -45.79 -8.09 5.56
C LEU A 239 -45.63 -6.62 5.12
N HIS A 240 -45.12 -6.43 3.89
CA HIS A 240 -45.78 -5.67 2.82
C HIS A 240 -45.03 -5.94 1.49
N THR A 241 -45.48 -6.90 0.66
CA THR A 241 -46.43 -6.79 -0.47
C THR A 241 -45.97 -5.92 -1.65
N THR A 242 -45.55 -6.61 -2.71
CA THR A 242 -45.80 -6.34 -4.14
C THR A 242 -47.07 -5.51 -4.41
N THR A 243 -47.00 -4.50 -5.29
CA THR A 243 -48.01 -4.22 -6.34
C THR A 243 -47.42 -3.30 -7.42
N GLU A 244 -47.62 -3.72 -8.68
CA GLU A 244 -47.66 -3.00 -9.99
C GLU A 244 -46.51 -2.10 -10.48
#